data_AF-A0A916JAD2-F1
#
_entry.id   AF-A0A916JAD2-F1
#
_cell.length_a   1.000
_cell.length_b   1.000
_cell.length_c   1.000
_cell.angle_alpha   90.00
_cell.angle_beta   90.00
_cell.angle_gamma   90.00
#
_symmetry.space_group_name_H-M   'P 1'
#
loop_
_entity.id
_entity.type
_entity.pdbx_description
1 polymer ?
#
loop_
_entity_poly.entity_id
_entity_poly.type
_entity_poly.pdbx_seq_one_letter_code
_entity_poly.pdbx_strand_id
1 'polypeptide(L)' 'MDTTLISDKMVKSGTFKLFGKKLINIIIHRQDVVKISSIKRGRACVIYLRNNVPYTVGESKEEVYRKLSWSA' A
#
# COMPACT_ATOMS: atom_id res chain seq x y z
N MET A 1 34.49 14.25 6.38
CA MET A 1 33.29 14.52 5.59
C MET A 1 33.43 13.69 4.34
N ASP A 2 32.61 12.65 4.15
CA ASP A 2 32.23 12.22 2.82
C ASP A 2 31.03 11.27 2.88
N THR A 3 30.24 11.37 1.83
CA THR A 3 28.78 11.30 1.79
C THR A 3 28.16 9.93 2.01
N THR A 4 27.13 9.94 2.87
CA THR A 4 25.92 9.10 2.89
C THR A 4 25.74 8.23 1.64
N LEU A 5 26.06 6.94 1.76
CA LEU A 5 25.46 5.89 0.93
C LEU A 5 23.99 5.79 1.34
N ILE A 6 23.17 6.63 0.71
CA ILE A 6 21.71 6.55 0.75
C ILE A 6 21.39 5.14 0.28
N SER A 7 21.01 4.26 1.21
CA SER A 7 20.38 2.99 0.85
C SER A 7 19.29 3.30 -0.15
N ASP A 8 19.41 2.75 -1.36
CA ASP A 8 18.30 2.56 -2.26
C ASP A 8 17.16 1.97 -1.44
N LYS A 9 16.22 2.82 -1.02
CA LYS A 9 14.99 2.38 -0.38
C LYS A 9 14.25 1.63 -1.47
N MET A 10 14.48 0.31 -1.56
CA MET A 10 13.80 -0.59 -2.47
C MET A 10 12.33 -0.19 -2.52
N VAL A 11 11.89 0.28 -3.69
CA VAL A 11 10.49 0.64 -3.93
C VAL A 11 9.70 -0.66 -3.86
N LYS A 12 9.14 -0.96 -2.69
CA LYS A 12 8.31 -2.14 -2.51
C LYS A 12 6.94 -1.87 -3.11
N SER A 13 6.61 -2.62 -4.15
CA SER A 13 5.33 -2.58 -4.86
C SER A 13 4.52 -3.85 -4.56
N GLY A 14 3.20 -3.78 -4.70
CA GLY A 14 2.31 -4.91 -4.46
C GLY A 14 1.13 -4.90 -5.41
N THR A 15 0.64 -6.06 -5.80
CA THR A 15 -0.56 -6.18 -6.64
C THR A 15 -1.81 -6.36 -5.77
N PHE A 16 -2.84 -5.54 -6.04
CA PHE A 16 -4.08 -5.53 -5.27
C PHE A 16 -5.31 -5.76 -6.13
N LYS A 17 -6.30 -6.46 -5.58
CA LYS A 17 -7.62 -6.61 -6.21
C LYS A 17 -8.47 -5.40 -5.88
N LEU A 18 -8.71 -4.53 -6.87
CA LEU A 18 -9.70 -3.46 -6.76
C LEU A 18 -11.11 -4.05 -6.70
N PHE A 19 -11.92 -3.56 -5.78
CA PHE A 19 -13.30 -4.03 -5.63
C PHE A 19 -14.12 -3.72 -6.89
N GLY A 20 -14.55 -4.75 -7.62
CA GLY A 20 -15.37 -4.62 -8.82
C GLY A 20 -14.62 -4.25 -10.12
N LYS A 21 -13.28 -4.28 -10.14
CA LYS A 21 -12.48 -4.06 -11.36
C LYS A 21 -11.34 -5.08 -11.51
N LYS A 22 -10.78 -5.18 -12.73
CA LYS A 22 -9.64 -6.04 -13.09
C LYS A 22 -8.45 -5.77 -12.15
N LEU A 23 -7.65 -6.80 -11.87
CA LEU A 23 -6.39 -6.69 -11.13
C LEU A 23 -5.49 -5.64 -11.80
N ILE A 24 -5.17 -4.55 -11.09
CA ILE A 24 -4.21 -3.55 -11.55
C ILE A 24 -2.97 -3.68 -10.66
N ASN A 25 -1.80 -3.78 -11.28
CA ASN A 25 -0.55 -3.70 -10.55
C ASN A 25 -0.32 -2.23 -10.18
N ILE A 26 -0.53 -1.88 -8.91
CA ILE A 26 -0.36 -0.51 -8.42
C ILE A 26 0.92 -0.44 -7.58
N ILE A 27 1.86 0.41 -8.00
CA ILE A 27 3.06 0.69 -7.22
C ILE A 27 2.68 1.73 -6.16
N ILE A 28 2.50 1.28 -4.92
CA ILE A 28 2.19 2.17 -3.80
C ILE A 28 3.45 2.40 -2.98
N HIS A 29 3.96 3.63 -2.99
CA HIS A 29 5.09 4.00 -2.14
C HIS A 29 4.63 4.27 -0.70
N ARG A 30 5.44 3.85 0.28
CA ARG A 30 5.15 4.07 1.71
C ARG A 30 4.98 5.53 2.09
N GLN A 31 5.78 6.39 1.48
CA GLN A 31 5.72 7.82 1.71
C GLN A 31 4.40 8.45 1.25
N ASP A 32 3.74 7.85 0.27
CA ASP A 32 2.50 8.37 -0.31
C ASP A 32 1.27 7.86 0.43
N VAL A 33 1.39 6.80 1.25
CA VAL A 33 0.27 6.31 2.07
C VAL A 33 0.12 7.15 3.33
N VAL A 34 -1.07 7.74 3.45
CA VAL A 34 -1.49 8.51 4.62
C VAL A 34 -2.10 7.58 5.67
N LYS A 35 -2.95 6.64 5.24
CA LYS A 35 -3.71 5.77 6.15
C LYS A 35 -4.16 4.51 5.43
N ILE A 36 -4.24 3.39 6.17
CA ILE A 36 -4.93 2.17 5.72
C ILE A 36 -6.05 1.88 6.73
N SER A 37 -7.30 1.85 6.25
CA SER A 37 -8.49 1.61 7.09
C SER A 37 -9.27 0.39 6.61
N SER A 38 -9.78 -0.42 7.53
CA SER A 38 -10.67 -1.54 7.21
C SER A 38 -12.11 -1.06 7.01
N ILE A 39 -12.86 -1.70 6.10
CA ILE A 39 -14.25 -1.30 5.76
C ILE A 39 -15.26 -2.43 5.93
N LYS A 40 -14.86 -3.69 5.69
CA LYS A 40 -15.76 -4.87 5.69
C LYS A 40 -15.38 -5.89 6.77
N ARG A 41 -15.50 -5.53 8.05
CA ARG A 41 -15.12 -6.41 9.18
C ARG A 41 -13.71 -7.03 9.00
N GLY A 42 -12.76 -6.26 8.50
CA GLY A 42 -11.38 -6.71 8.25
C GLY A 42 -11.14 -7.45 6.93
N ARG A 43 -12.16 -7.71 6.10
CA ARG A 43 -12.03 -8.45 4.82
C ARG A 43 -11.76 -7.56 3.59
N ALA A 44 -11.62 -6.25 3.78
CA ALA A 44 -11.33 -5.29 2.74
C ALA A 44 -10.80 -3.99 3.38
N CYS A 45 -9.94 -3.28 2.66
CA CYS A 45 -9.32 -2.03 3.12
C CYS A 45 -9.47 -0.89 2.13
N VAL A 46 -9.43 0.34 2.63
CA VAL A 46 -9.08 1.53 1.85
C VAL A 46 -7.65 1.92 2.16
N ILE A 47 -6.86 2.12 1.12
CA ILE A 47 -5.55 2.76 1.19
C ILE A 47 -5.75 4.24 0.78
N TYR A 48 -5.51 5.15 1.72
CA TYR A 48 -5.57 6.59 1.49
C TYR A 48 -4.19 7.09 1.09
N LEU A 49 -4.08 7.67 -0.11
CA LEU A 49 -2.85 8.27 -0.60
C LEU A 49 -2.84 9.79 -0.41
N ARG A 50 -1.65 10.40 -0.42
CA ARG A 50 -1.44 11.85 -0.30
C ARG A 50 -2.11 12.67 -1.40
N ASN A 51 -2.34 12.07 -2.56
CA ASN A 51 -3.08 12.71 -3.66
C ASN A 51 -4.60 12.73 -3.43
N ASN A 52 -5.07 12.42 -2.22
CA ASN A 52 -6.49 12.36 -1.83
C ASN A 52 -7.33 11.33 -2.61
N VAL A 53 -6.69 10.38 -3.31
CA VAL A 53 -7.40 9.30 -4.01
C VAL A 53 -7.47 8.07 -3.09
N PRO A 54 -8.67 7.65 -2.65
CA PRO A 54 -8.84 6.42 -1.87
C PRO A 54 -8.85 5.19 -2.78
N TYR A 55 -8.03 4.19 -2.46
CA TYR A 55 -7.99 2.92 -3.16
C TYR A 55 -8.63 1.82 -2.33
N THR A 56 -9.79 1.33 -2.76
CA THR A 56 -10.46 0.21 -2.10
C THR A 56 -9.93 -1.11 -2.64
N VAL A 57 -9.36 -1.91 -1.75
CA VAL A 57 -8.77 -3.21 -2.03
C VAL A 57 -9.56 -4.31 -1.31
N GLY A 58 -9.65 -5.48 -1.94
CA GLY A 58 -10.35 -6.65 -1.39
C GLY A 58 -9.57 -7.41 -0.33
N GLU A 59 -8.33 -6.99 -0.04
CA GLU A 59 -7.44 -7.60 0.94
C GLU A 59 -7.64 -7.05 2.36
N SER A 60 -7.29 -7.87 3.36
CA SER A 60 -7.23 -7.44 4.76
C SER A 60 -6.10 -6.45 4.99
N LYS A 61 -6.12 -5.77 6.14
CA LYS A 61 -5.08 -4.79 6.49
C LYS A 61 -3.73 -5.51 6.54
N GLU A 62 -3.68 -6.63 7.24
CA GLU A 62 -2.50 -7.47 7.43
C GLU A 62 -1.94 -7.97 6.10
N GLU A 63 -2.80 -8.38 5.17
CA GLU A 63 -2.41 -8.78 3.81
C GLU A 63 -1.80 -7.62 3.03
N VAL A 64 -2.35 -6.41 3.16
CA VAL A 64 -1.80 -5.20 2.54
C VAL A 64 -0.41 -4.89 3.08
N TYR A 65 -0.23 -4.90 4.40
CA TYR A 65 1.09 -4.69 5.02
C TYR A 65 2.09 -5.77 4.59
N ARG A 66 1.67 -7.04 4.54
CA ARG A 66 2.52 -8.15 4.09
C ARG A 66 2.94 -8.00 2.63
N LYS A 67 2.00 -7.70 1.72
CA LYS A 67 2.29 -7.50 0.28
C LYS A 67 3.22 -6.32 0.03
N LEU A 68 3.06 -5.24 0.79
CA LEU A 68 3.96 -4.09 0.73
C LEU A 68 5.28 -4.34 1.49
N SER A 69 5.38 -5.48 2.20
CA SER A 69 6.45 -5.82 3.12
C SER A 69 6.80 -4.65 4.05
N TRP A 70 5.76 -3.99 4.54
CA TRP A 70 5.84 -3.02 5.63
C TRP A 70 5.66 -3.82 6.91
N SER A 71 6.68 -3.81 7.77
CA SER A 71 6.55 -4.32 9.13
C SER A 71 5.33 -3.65 9.77
N ALA A 72 4.35 -4.47 10.16
CA ALA A 72 3.09 -4.05 10.76
C ALA A 72 3.30 -3.32 12.08
#